data_AF-A0A7Y2C442-F1
#
_entry.id   AF-A0A7Y2C442-F1
#
_cell.length_a   1.000
_cell.length_b   1.000
_cell.length_c   1.000
_cell.angle_alpha   90.00
_cell.angle_beta   90.00
_cell.angle_gamma   90.00
#
_symmetry.space_group_name_H-M   'P 1'
#
loop_
_entity.id
_entity.type
_entity.pdbx_description
1 polymer ?
#
loop_
_entity_poly.entity_id
_entity_poly.type
_entity_poly.pdbx_seq_one_letter_code
_entity_poly.pdbx_strand_id
1 'polypeptide(L)'
;MANDPYKAAKKRVKAKKGFYGHLTSYVITNVMMMLLMAFNGAVSNWIPVALMWGIGLAWHYFGVFGLPFVGNVNSKEWEERQLEKELEKQGYRLKEEEKEETESLELPDIEKEPEKKYRDEDFV
;
A
#
# COMPACT_ATOMS: atom_id res chain seq x y z
N MET A 1 -11.72 -2.13 15.64
CA MET A 1 -10.79 -1.16 16.27
C MET A 1 -11.05 0.21 15.64
N ALA A 2 -11.54 1.17 16.41
CA ALA A 2 -12.03 2.45 15.88
C ALA A 2 -10.94 3.22 15.10
N ASN A 3 -11.27 3.65 13.88
CA ASN A 3 -10.52 4.61 13.09
C ASN A 3 -10.50 5.95 13.85
N ASP A 4 -9.47 6.17 14.65
CA ASP A 4 -9.32 7.42 15.40
C ASP A 4 -8.71 8.49 14.46
N PRO A 5 -9.51 9.47 14.00
CA PRO A 5 -9.03 10.52 13.10
C PRO A 5 -7.85 11.31 13.70
N TYR A 6 -7.73 11.33 15.03
CA TYR A 6 -6.61 11.94 15.73
C TYR A 6 -5.29 11.21 15.45
N LYS A 7 -5.28 9.87 15.40
CA LYS A 7 -4.06 9.09 15.08
C LYS A 7 -3.63 9.30 13.64
N ALA A 8 -4.59 9.38 12.71
CA ALA A 8 -4.32 9.68 11.31
C ALA A 8 -3.73 11.08 11.14
N ALA A 9 -4.34 12.09 11.77
CA ALA A 9 -3.84 13.47 11.78
C ALA A 9 -2.43 13.56 12.38
N LYS A 10 -2.17 12.91 13.52
CA LYS A 10 -0.85 12.87 14.18
C LYS A 10 0.22 12.24 13.30
N LYS A 11 -0.10 11.14 12.59
CA LYS A 11 0.81 10.50 11.62
C LYS A 11 1.17 11.46 10.49
N ARG A 12 0.19 12.20 9.95
CA ARG A 12 0.44 13.19 8.88
C ARG A 12 1.33 14.35 9.36
N VAL A 13 1.09 14.87 10.57
CA VAL A 13 1.93 15.93 11.15
C VAL A 13 3.37 15.45 11.36
N LYS A 14 3.55 14.23 11.87
CA LYS A 14 4.88 13.63 12.07
C LYS A 14 5.62 13.43 10.74
N ALA A 15 4.93 12.98 9.70
CA ALA A 15 5.49 12.83 8.35
C ALA A 15 5.92 14.18 7.75
N LYS A 16 5.07 15.21 7.87
CA LYS A 16 5.42 16.59 7.45
C LYS A 16 6.67 17.10 8.18
N LYS A 17 6.74 16.89 9.50
CA LYS A 17 7.91 17.29 10.29
C LYS A 17 9.20 16.57 9.84
N GLY A 18 9.12 15.27 9.52
CA GLY A 18 10.24 14.51 8.96
C GLY A 18 10.72 15.07 7.62
N PHE A 19 9.80 15.41 6.73
CA PHE A 19 10.12 16.03 5.44
C PHE A 19 10.87 17.37 5.59
N TYR A 20 10.46 18.23 6.53
CA TYR A 20 11.18 19.49 6.79
C TYR A 20 12.64 19.25 7.20
N GLY A 21 12.94 18.14 7.88
CA GLY A 21 14.33 17.75 8.18
C GLY A 21 15.13 17.46 6.90
N HIS A 22 14.59 16.65 6.00
CA HIS A 22 15.21 16.36 4.71
C HIS A 22 15.35 17.61 3.82
N LEU A 23 14.33 18.46 3.78
CA LEU A 23 14.36 19.73 3.05
C LEU A 23 15.44 20.66 3.61
N THR A 24 15.53 20.79 4.93
CA THR A 24 16.54 21.62 5.59
C THR A 24 17.95 21.12 5.29
N SER A 25 18.18 19.80 5.41
CA SER A 25 19.45 19.18 5.02
C SER A 25 19.79 19.45 3.56
N TYR A 26 18.83 19.30 2.65
CA TYR A 26 19.03 19.57 1.23
C TYR A 26 19.45 21.02 0.98
N VAL A 27 18.74 21.99 1.56
CA VAL A 27 19.05 23.42 1.40
C VAL A 27 20.43 23.74 1.96
N ILE A 28 20.75 23.29 3.17
CA ILE A 28 22.04 23.57 3.82
C ILE A 28 23.19 22.99 2.98
N THR A 29 23.11 21.72 2.57
CA THR A 29 24.16 21.08 1.77
C THR A 29 24.34 21.76 0.42
N ASN A 30 23.25 22.14 -0.26
CA ASN A 30 23.33 22.83 -1.56
C ASN A 30 23.91 24.23 -1.42
N VAL A 31 23.52 25.00 -0.40
CA VAL A 31 24.07 26.35 -0.15
C VAL A 31 25.56 26.25 0.22
N MET A 32 25.94 25.32 1.09
CA MET A 32 27.34 25.09 1.45
C MET A 32 28.19 24.76 0.21
N MET A 33 27.71 23.87 -0.66
CA MET A 33 28.42 23.49 -1.87
C MET A 33 28.47 24.61 -2.89
N MET A 34 27.38 25.37 -3.05
CA MET A 34 27.35 26.55 -3.91
C MET A 34 28.39 27.59 -3.47
N LEU A 35 28.51 27.84 -2.16
CA LEU A 35 29.53 28.75 -1.62
C LEU A 35 30.95 28.25 -1.88
N LEU A 36 31.24 26.99 -1.53
CA LEU A 36 32.57 26.39 -1.77
C LEU A 36 32.97 26.46 -3.24
N MET A 37 32.01 26.22 -4.13
CA MET A 37 32.26 26.19 -5.56
C MET A 37 32.37 27.60 -6.17
N ALA A 38 31.68 28.59 -5.62
CA ALA A 38 31.85 30.00 -6.00
C ALA A 38 33.28 30.50 -5.71
N PHE A 39 33.92 30.02 -4.63
CA PHE A 39 35.31 30.35 -4.33
C PHE A 39 36.33 29.56 -5.17
N ASN A 40 35.97 28.36 -5.66
CA ASN A 40 36.89 27.48 -6.42
C ASN A 40 36.69 27.50 -7.95
N GLY A 41 35.68 28.20 -8.46
CA GLY A 41 35.46 28.40 -9.91
C GLY A 41 34.93 27.19 -10.70
N ALA A 42 34.62 26.06 -10.07
CA ALA A 42 34.25 24.80 -10.75
C ALA A 42 32.73 24.48 -10.72
N VAL A 43 31.86 25.51 -10.83
CA VAL A 43 30.39 25.44 -10.62
C VAL A 43 29.69 24.30 -11.39
N SER A 44 30.23 23.91 -12.54
CA SER A 44 29.63 22.91 -13.43
C SER A 44 29.52 21.48 -12.84
N ASN A 45 30.40 21.05 -11.94
CA ASN A 45 30.47 19.64 -11.53
C ASN A 45 29.45 19.25 -10.44
N TRP A 46 28.87 20.22 -9.74
CA TRP A 46 27.97 19.96 -8.61
C TRP A 46 26.48 19.92 -9.00
N ILE A 47 26.10 20.60 -10.09
CA ILE A 47 24.71 20.72 -10.54
C ILE A 47 24.03 19.36 -10.75
N PRO A 48 24.65 18.35 -11.40
CA PRO A 48 24.01 17.04 -11.59
C PRO A 48 23.72 16.32 -10.26
N VAL A 49 24.62 16.47 -9.28
CA VAL A 49 24.46 15.86 -7.94
C VAL A 49 23.31 16.51 -7.18
N ALA A 50 23.23 17.85 -7.23
CA ALA A 50 22.14 18.63 -6.66
C ALA A 50 20.78 18.27 -7.27
N LEU A 51 20.74 18.06 -8.59
CA LEU A 51 19.53 17.65 -9.32
C LEU A 51 19.10 16.22 -8.94
N MET A 52 20.03 15.28 -8.87
CA MET A 52 19.73 13.90 -8.45
C MET A 52 19.17 13.84 -7.03
N TRP A 53 19.76 14.59 -6.09
CA TRP A 53 19.22 14.72 -4.73
C TRP A 53 17.87 15.45 -4.70
N GLY A 54 17.67 16.44 -5.58
CA GLY A 54 16.41 17.14 -5.73
C GLY A 54 15.26 16.23 -6.17
N ILE A 55 15.55 15.27 -7.06
CA ILE A 55 14.58 14.25 -7.49
C ILE A 55 14.17 13.34 -6.31
N GLY A 56 15.13 12.88 -5.50
CA GLY A 56 14.84 12.10 -4.30
C GLY A 56 13.99 12.88 -3.28
N LEU A 57 14.28 14.16 -3.10
CA LEU A 57 13.48 15.06 -2.26
C LEU A 57 12.06 15.24 -2.80
N ALA A 58 11.90 15.37 -4.11
CA ALA A 58 10.59 15.46 -4.76
C ALA A 58 9.77 14.18 -4.52
N TRP A 59 10.37 13.00 -4.64
CA TRP A 59 9.71 11.73 -4.28
C TRP A 59 9.23 11.72 -2.83
N HIS A 60 10.07 12.20 -1.93
CA HIS A 60 9.73 12.29 -0.51
C HIS A 60 8.58 13.26 -0.25
N TYR A 61 8.57 14.40 -0.97
CA TYR A 61 7.48 15.38 -0.94
C TYR A 61 6.17 14.74 -1.37
N PHE A 62 6.15 14.02 -2.50
CA PHE A 62 4.95 13.34 -2.99
C PHE A 62 4.43 12.30 -2.00
N GLY A 63 5.30 11.54 -1.33
CA GLY A 63 4.88 10.58 -0.29
C GLY A 63 4.29 11.23 0.97
N VAL A 64 4.72 12.44 1.33
CA VAL A 64 4.30 13.12 2.56
C VAL A 64 3.06 14.00 2.34
N PHE A 65 3.03 14.78 1.26
CA PHE A 65 1.95 15.71 0.96
C PHE A 65 0.87 15.11 0.05
N GLY A 66 1.20 14.05 -0.71
CA GLY A 66 0.31 13.51 -1.73
C GLY A 66 0.21 14.42 -2.95
N LEU A 67 -0.40 13.92 -4.02
CA LEU A 67 -0.74 14.73 -5.19
C LEU A 67 -2.11 15.39 -5.00
N PRO A 68 -2.32 16.63 -5.47
CA PRO A 68 -3.58 17.34 -5.30
C PRO A 68 -4.80 16.60 -5.89
N PHE A 69 -4.60 15.78 -6.92
CA PHE A 69 -5.67 15.03 -7.60
C PHE A 69 -5.86 13.59 -7.08
N VAL A 70 -4.81 12.97 -6.52
CA VAL A 70 -4.81 11.55 -6.12
C VAL A 70 -4.86 11.40 -4.59
N GLY A 71 -4.61 12.48 -3.84
CA GLY A 71 -4.39 12.43 -2.40
C GLY A 71 -3.05 11.79 -2.06
N ASN A 72 -2.90 11.32 -0.82
CA ASN A 72 -1.72 10.57 -0.42
C ASN A 72 -1.89 9.13 -0.92
N VAL A 73 -1.10 8.73 -1.92
CA VAL A 73 -1.15 7.40 -2.54
C VAL A 73 -0.89 6.29 -1.52
N ASN A 74 -0.15 6.61 -0.45
CA ASN A 74 0.15 5.71 0.66
C ASN A 74 -0.87 5.81 1.81
N SER A 75 -2.10 6.27 1.52
CA SER A 75 -3.17 6.33 2.51
C SER A 75 -4.13 5.16 2.33
N LYS A 76 -4.64 4.65 3.46
CA LYS A 76 -5.69 3.62 3.48
C LYS A 76 -6.90 3.99 2.62
N GLU A 77 -7.27 5.28 2.57
CA GLU A 77 -8.39 5.76 1.75
C GLU A 77 -8.14 5.62 0.24
N TRP A 78 -6.88 5.60 -0.21
CA TRP A 78 -6.55 5.31 -1.60
C TRP A 78 -6.57 3.80 -1.86
N GLU A 79 -6.00 3.00 -0.95
CA GLU A 79 -6.03 1.54 -1.03
C GLU A 79 -7.46 1.01 -1.06
N GLU A 80 -8.33 1.45 -0.14
CA GLU A 80 -9.74 1.07 -0.08
C GLU A 80 -10.49 1.44 -1.38
N ARG A 81 -10.22 2.63 -1.95
CA ARG A 81 -10.82 3.05 -3.22
C ARG A 81 -10.34 2.24 -4.43
N GLN A 82 -9.07 1.82 -4.47
CA GLN A 82 -8.59 0.97 -5.56
C GLN A 82 -9.09 -0.47 -5.39
N LEU A 83 -9.17 -0.97 -4.15
CA LEU A 83 -9.72 -2.27 -3.84
C LEU A 83 -11.19 -2.38 -4.27
N GLU A 84 -12.00 -1.37 -3.93
CA GLU A 84 -13.41 -1.30 -4.32
C GLU A 84 -13.57 -1.29 -5.84
N LYS A 85 -12.75 -0.51 -6.56
CA LYS A 85 -12.75 -0.49 -8.03
C LYS A 85 -12.35 -1.83 -8.64
N GLU A 86 -11.37 -2.51 -8.05
CA GLU A 86 -10.91 -3.80 -8.56
C GLU A 86 -11.97 -4.90 -8.30
N LEU A 87 -12.63 -4.88 -7.14
CA LEU A 87 -13.77 -5.77 -6.82
C LEU A 87 -14.95 -5.55 -7.76
N GLU A 88 -15.29 -4.30 -8.07
CA GLU A 88 -16.34 -3.94 -9.03
C GLU A 88 -16.02 -4.44 -10.44
N LYS A 89 -14.75 -4.30 -10.86
CA LYS A 89 -14.26 -4.69 -12.19
C LYS A 89 -14.16 -6.20 -12.37
N GLN A 90 -13.87 -6.93 -11.29
CA GLN A 90 -13.86 -8.40 -11.26
C GLN A 90 -15.27 -9.00 -11.17
N GLY A 91 -16.32 -8.18 -11.06
CA GLY A 91 -17.69 -8.64 -11.16
C GLY A 91 -18.08 -9.65 -10.07
N TYR A 92 -17.46 -9.56 -8.89
CA TYR A 92 -17.82 -10.41 -7.75
C TYR A 92 -19.28 -10.18 -7.36
N ARG A 93 -20.16 -11.04 -7.87
CA ARG A 93 -21.54 -11.24 -7.43
C ARG A 93 -21.54 -12.52 -6.61
N LEU A 94 -21.44 -12.37 -5.28
CA LEU A 94 -21.39 -13.46 -4.28
C LEU A 94 -22.58 -14.45 -4.31
N LYS A 95 -23.45 -14.41 -5.32
CA LYS A 95 -24.72 -15.16 -5.38
C LYS A 95 -24.75 -16.31 -6.38
N GLU A 96 -23.84 -16.34 -7.35
CA GLU A 96 -23.83 -17.37 -8.40
C GLU A 96 -22.90 -18.53 -8.06
N GLU A 97 -21.71 -18.27 -7.49
CA GLU A 97 -20.79 -19.36 -7.08
C GLU A 97 -21.33 -20.18 -5.90
N GLU A 98 -21.99 -19.59 -4.90
CA GLU A 98 -22.59 -20.36 -3.79
C GLU A 98 -23.71 -21.28 -4.31
N LYS A 99 -24.47 -20.85 -5.32
CA LYS A 99 -25.51 -21.67 -5.95
C LYS A 99 -24.94 -22.79 -6.80
N GLU A 100 -23.92 -22.51 -7.60
CA GLU A 100 -23.30 -23.52 -8.46
C GLU A 100 -22.50 -24.55 -7.63
N GLU A 101 -21.85 -24.12 -6.56
CA GLU A 101 -21.16 -25.00 -5.62
C GLU A 101 -22.16 -25.84 -4.80
N THR A 102 -23.27 -25.27 -4.31
CA THR A 102 -24.33 -26.04 -3.61
C THR A 102 -25.09 -26.99 -4.52
N GLU A 103 -25.39 -26.60 -5.76
CA GLU A 103 -26.06 -27.44 -6.77
C GLU A 103 -25.14 -28.56 -7.29
N SER A 104 -23.81 -28.32 -7.35
CA SER A 104 -22.81 -29.36 -7.69
C SER A 104 -22.47 -30.30 -6.53
N LEU A 105 -22.73 -29.90 -5.28
CA LEU A 105 -22.57 -30.71 -4.07
C LEU A 105 -23.83 -31.54 -3.74
N GLU A 106 -24.96 -31.30 -4.39
CA GLU A 106 -26.10 -32.22 -4.37
C GLU A 106 -25.75 -33.48 -5.18
N LEU A 107 -25.16 -34.45 -4.49
CA LEU A 107 -24.87 -35.78 -5.00
C LEU A 107 -26.14 -36.41 -5.60
N PRO A 108 -26.07 -37.11 -6.75
CA PRO A 108 -27.20 -37.94 -7.19
C PRO A 108 -27.54 -38.92 -6.06
N ASP A 109 -28.83 -39.10 -5.77
CA ASP A 109 -29.35 -40.06 -4.79
C ASP A 109 -28.84 -41.47 -5.12
N ILE A 110 -27.64 -41.81 -4.66
CA ILE A 110 -27.13 -43.16 -4.66
C ILE A 110 -27.82 -43.83 -3.48
N GLU A 111 -28.67 -44.82 -3.80
CA GLU A 111 -29.38 -45.67 -2.84
C GLU A 111 -28.43 -46.06 -1.70
N LYS A 112 -28.83 -45.71 -0.47
CA LYS A 112 -28.08 -46.02 0.75
C LYS A 112 -27.85 -47.53 0.84
N GLU A 113 -26.63 -47.99 0.57
CA GLU A 113 -26.24 -49.34 0.97
C GLU A 113 -26.36 -49.47 2.49
N PRO A 114 -26.89 -50.60 3.00
CA PRO A 114 -27.03 -50.79 4.44
C PRO A 114 -25.64 -50.81 5.09
N GLU A 115 -25.42 -49.86 5.98
CA GLU A 115 -24.21 -49.69 6.77
C GLU A 115 -23.82 -51.02 7.44
N LYS A 116 -22.71 -51.62 6.99
CA LYS A 116 -22.18 -52.84 7.60
C LYS A 116 -21.64 -52.49 8.98
N LYS A 117 -22.36 -52.95 10.00
CA LYS A 117 -21.96 -52.86 11.40
C LYS A 117 -20.81 -53.84 11.66
N TYR A 118 -19.58 -53.35 11.60
CA TYR A 118 -18.42 -54.09 12.10
C TYR A 118 -18.59 -54.30 13.61
N ARG A 119 -18.35 -55.52 14.06
CA ARG A 119 -18.45 -55.90 15.47
C ARG A 119 -17.04 -55.97 16.02
N ASP A 120 -16.81 -55.38 17.18
CA ASP A 120 -15.46 -55.16 17.73
C ASP A 120 -14.67 -56.46 18.01
N GLU A 121 -15.32 -57.62 17.94
CA GLU A 121 -14.73 -58.96 18.09
C GLU A 121 -14.15 -59.55 16.80
N ASP A 122 -14.28 -58.88 15.66
CA ASP A 122 -13.57 -59.23 14.42
C ASP A 122 -12.09 -58.81 14.45
N PHE A 123 -11.70 -58.04 15.47
CA PHE A 123 -10.32 -57.62 15.74
C PHE A 123 -9.72 -58.48 16.88
N VAL A 124 -9.41 -59.75 16.60
CA VAL A 124 -8.61 -60.63 17.47
C VAL A 124 -7.34 -61.08 16.75
#